data_AF-A0A7L4QT11-F1
#
_entry.id   AF-A0A7L4QT11-F1
#
_cell.length_a   1.000
_cell.length_b   1.000
_cell.length_c   1.000
_cell.angle_alpha   90.00
_cell.angle_beta   90.00
_cell.angle_gamma   90.00
#
_symmetry.space_group_name_H-M   'P 1'
#
loop_
_entity.id
_entity.type
_entity.pdbx_description
1 polymer ?
#
loop_
_entity_poly.entity_id
_entity_poly.type
_entity_poly.pdbx_seq_one_letter_code
_entity_poly.pdbx_strand_id
1 'polypeptide(L)' 'MDPAAKERFKWKFYRLAVLLNIIILLVAIGVIAFFRAPSEYRIPLFGIFVLAAVTLSMYFWRLYRETKTWLKEQG' A
#
# COMPACT_ATOMS: atom_id res chain seq x y z
N MET A 1 18.46 -21.68 -2.77
CA MET A 1 17.59 -20.87 -3.66
C MET A 1 18.31 -20.64 -4.97
N ASP A 2 17.67 -21.03 -6.07
CA ASP A 2 18.12 -20.72 -7.43
C ASP A 2 18.25 -19.18 -7.62
N PRO A 3 19.31 -18.68 -8.28
CA PRO A 3 19.50 -17.24 -8.48
C PRO A 3 18.30 -16.56 -9.16
N ALA A 4 17.58 -17.24 -10.06
CA ALA A 4 16.39 -16.70 -10.70
C ALA A 4 15.18 -16.60 -9.74
N ALA A 5 15.10 -17.41 -8.68
CA ALA A 5 14.07 -17.31 -7.66
C ALA A 5 14.32 -16.11 -6.72
N LYS A 6 15.59 -15.84 -6.39
CA LYS A 6 16.00 -14.70 -5.55
C LYS A 6 15.68 -13.36 -6.20
N GLU A 7 15.87 -13.27 -7.51
CA GLU A 7 15.58 -12.05 -8.26
C GLU A 7 14.07 -11.78 -8.39
N ARG A 8 13.27 -12.82 -8.64
CA ARG A 8 11.80 -12.73 -8.60
C ARG A 8 11.29 -12.28 -7.23
N PHE A 9 11.88 -12.78 -6.15
CA PHE A 9 11.52 -12.35 -4.80
C PHE A 9 11.81 -10.86 -4.57
N LYS A 10 12.99 -10.36 -4.97
CA LYS A 10 13.32 -8.92 -4.86
C LYS A 10 12.30 -8.04 -5.56
N TRP A 11 11.87 -8.41 -6.77
CA TRP A 11 10.83 -7.68 -7.49
C TRP A 11 9.47 -7.69 -6.79
N LYS A 12 9.04 -8.85 -6.25
CA LYS A 12 7.80 -8.95 -5.45
C LYS A 12 7.87 -8.09 -4.20
N PHE A 13 9.00 -8.11 -3.50
CA PHE A 13 9.22 -7.29 -2.30
C PHE A 13 9.26 -5.80 -2.62
N TYR A 14 9.97 -5.41 -3.68
CA TYR A 14 10.02 -4.02 -4.13
C TYR A 14 8.61 -3.49 -4.45
N ARG A 15 7.79 -4.28 -5.16
CA ARG A 15 6.40 -3.94 -5.44
C ARG A 15 5.58 -3.74 -4.16
N LEU A 16 5.74 -4.62 -3.17
CA LEU A 16 5.08 -4.46 -1.85
C LEU A 16 5.54 -3.18 -1.15
N ALA A 17 6.85 -2.93 -1.09
CA ALA A 17 7.41 -1.74 -0.43
C ALA A 17 6.92 -0.44 -1.07
N VAL A 18 6.90 -0.37 -2.40
CA VAL A 18 6.36 0.79 -3.14
C VAL A 18 4.88 1.00 -2.82
N LEU A 19 4.09 -0.08 -2.83
CA LEU A 19 2.65 0.02 -2.60
C LEU A 19 2.32 0.45 -1.16
N LEU A 20 3.10 -0.02 -0.18
CA LEU A 20 2.99 0.45 1.20
C LEU A 20 3.35 1.93 1.33
N ASN A 21 4.39 2.40 0.65
CA ASN A 21 4.75 3.82 0.65
C ASN A 21 3.64 4.69 0.04
N ILE A 22 3.01 4.25 -1.05
CA ILE A 22 1.86 4.95 -1.65
C ILE A 22 0.71 5.07 -0.64
N ILE A 23 0.41 4.01 0.13
CA ILE A 23 -0.60 4.05 1.19
C ILE A 23 -0.24 5.08 2.27
N ILE A 24 1.00 5.07 2.74
CA ILE A 24 1.48 6.01 3.77
C ILE A 24 1.35 7.46 3.27
N LEU A 25 1.74 7.72 2.01
CA LEU A 25 1.60 9.04 1.39
C LEU A 25 0.14 9.46 1.25
N LEU A 26 -0.75 8.57 0.81
CA LEU A 26 -2.20 8.83 0.74
C LEU A 26 -2.77 9.23 2.10
N VAL A 27 -2.40 8.51 3.16
CA VAL A 27 -2.84 8.82 4.52
C VAL A 27 -2.29 10.17 4.97
N ALA A 28 -1.01 10.44 4.76
CA ALA A 28 -0.39 11.72 5.11
C ALA A 28 -1.06 12.89 4.39
N ILE A 29 -1.31 12.78 3.09
CA ILE A 29 -2.02 13.80 2.30
C ILE A 29 -3.45 13.96 2.80
N GLY A 30 -4.15 12.86 3.12
CA GLY A 30 -5.49 12.90 3.69
C GLY A 30 -5.54 13.68 5.01
N VAL A 31 -4.60 13.43 5.92
CA VAL A 31 -4.48 14.15 7.19
C VAL A 31 -4.19 15.64 6.94
N ILE A 32 -3.25 15.97 6.04
CA ILE A 32 -2.96 17.36 5.68
C ILE A 32 -4.20 18.05 5.10
N ALA A 33 -4.92 17.37 4.20
CA ALA A 33 -6.17 17.86 3.62
C ALA A 33 -7.22 18.14 4.70
N PHE A 34 -7.33 17.28 5.72
CA PHE A 34 -8.25 17.49 6.82
C PHE A 34 -7.96 18.78 7.62
N PHE A 35 -6.69 19.15 7.82
CA PHE A 35 -6.36 20.37 8.56
C PHE A 35 -6.30 21.63 7.67
N ARG A 36 -5.87 21.48 6.41
CA ARG A 36 -5.50 22.60 5.53
C ARG A 36 -6.56 22.93 4.47
N ALA A 37 -7.44 21.99 4.10
CA ALA A 37 -8.42 22.23 3.04
C ALA A 37 -9.52 23.21 3.47
N PRO A 38 -10.11 23.96 2.51
CA PRO A 38 -11.31 24.78 2.73
C PRO A 38 -12.44 23.96 3.35
N SER A 39 -13.23 24.57 4.24
CA SER A 39 -14.29 23.89 5.02
C SER A 39 -15.28 23.12 4.15
N GLU A 40 -15.64 23.67 2.98
CA GLU A 40 -16.58 23.06 2.03
C GLU A 40 -16.11 21.70 1.50
N TYR A 41 -14.79 21.54 1.30
CA TYR A 41 -14.21 20.35 0.67
C TYR A 41 -13.45 19.44 1.65
N ARG A 42 -13.19 19.91 2.87
CA ARG A 42 -12.37 19.21 3.86
C ARG A 42 -12.84 17.79 4.16
N ILE A 43 -14.13 17.64 4.46
CA ILE A 43 -14.75 16.34 4.78
C ILE A 43 -14.79 15.40 3.58
N PRO A 44 -15.32 15.80 2.40
CA PRO A 44 -15.36 14.90 1.25
C PRO A 44 -13.95 14.52 0.76
N LEU A 45 -12.99 15.46 0.75
CA LEU A 45 -11.62 15.18 0.33
C LEU A 45 -10.93 14.20 1.29
N PHE A 46 -11.06 14.42 2.61
CA PHE A 46 -10.57 13.48 3.61
C PHE A 46 -11.19 12.08 3.45
N GLY A 47 -12.52 12.02 3.24
CA GLY A 47 -13.23 10.77 3.00
C GLY A 47 -12.69 9.99 1.80
N ILE A 48 -12.42 10.67 0.68
CA ILE A 48 -11.84 10.05 -0.52
C ILE A 48 -10.43 9.50 -0.22
N PHE A 49 -9.58 10.27 0.46
CA PHE A 49 -8.23 9.83 0.81
C PHE A 49 -8.23 8.61 1.74
N VAL A 50 -9.11 8.60 2.75
CA VAL A 50 -9.27 7.47 3.67
C VAL A 50 -9.76 6.24 2.92
N LEU A 51 -10.78 6.39 2.07
CA LEU A 51 -11.37 5.28 1.32
C LEU A 51 -10.37 4.67 0.32
N ALA A 52 -9.58 5.51 -0.34
CA ALA A 52 -8.48 5.09 -1.19
C ALA A 52 -7.39 4.33 -0.39
N ALA A 53 -6.97 4.87 0.76
CA ALA A 53 -5.98 4.24 1.62
C ALA A 53 -6.43 2.88 2.15
N VAL A 54 -7.69 2.75 2.56
CA VAL A 54 -8.28 1.49 3.03
C VAL A 54 -8.32 0.47 1.89
N THR A 55 -8.76 0.88 0.70
CA THR A 55 -8.83 0.01 -0.49
C THR A 55 -7.45 -0.51 -0.88
N LEU A 56 -6.44 0.37 -0.96
CA LEU A 56 -5.07 -0.04 -1.25
C LEU A 56 -4.48 -0.91 -0.14
N SER A 57 -4.82 -0.66 1.13
CA SER A 57 -4.37 -1.47 2.26
C SER A 57 -4.91 -2.90 2.18
N MET A 58 -6.18 -3.07 1.81
CA MET A 58 -6.76 -4.40 1.58
C MET A 58 -6.07 -5.12 0.42
N TYR A 59 -5.79 -4.41 -0.67
CA TYR A 59 -5.04 -4.94 -1.81
C TYR A 59 -3.61 -5.35 -1.42
N PHE A 60 -2.90 -4.49 -0.70
CA PHE A 60 -1.57 -4.76 -0.16
C PHE A 60 -1.56 -6.01 0.70
N TRP A 61 -2.53 -6.14 1.61
CA TRP A 61 -2.63 -7.28 2.51
C TRP A 61 -2.78 -8.58 1.71
N ARG A 62 -3.63 -8.60 0.68
CA ARG A 62 -3.80 -9.77 -0.18
C ARG A 62 -2.48 -10.15 -0.88
N LEU A 63 -1.83 -9.17 -1.49
CA LEU A 63 -0.56 -9.36 -2.20
C LEU A 63 0.56 -9.84 -1.26
N TYR A 64 0.57 -9.34 -0.02
CA TYR A 64 1.51 -9.74 1.02
C TYR A 64 1.28 -11.20 1.45
N ARG A 65 0.02 -11.60 1.67
CA ARG A 65 -0.32 -12.99 2.00
C ARG A 65 0.09 -13.95 0.88
N GLU A 66 -0.22 -13.63 -0.37
CA GLU A 66 0.18 -14.43 -1.53
C GLU A 66 1.71 -14.58 -1.64
N THR A 67 2.45 -13.47 -1.45
CA THR A 67 3.93 -13.49 -1.48
C THR A 67 4.51 -14.29 -0.31
N LYS A 68 3.90 -14.20 0.88
CA LYS A 68 4.31 -14.94 2.07
C LYS A 68 4.05 -16.44 1.92
N THR A 69 2.92 -16.84 1.34
CA THR A 69 2.62 -18.25 1.06
C THR A 69 3.59 -18.82 0.03
N TRP A 70 3.84 -18.09 -1.07
CA TRP A 70 4.84 -18.48 -2.06
C TRP A 70 6.24 -18.66 -1.46
N LEU A 71 6.64 -17.77 -0.54
CA LEU A 71 7.92 -17.89 0.19
C LEU A 71 8.01 -19.17 1.02
N LYS A 72 6.90 -19.55 1.68
CA LYS A 72 6.82 -20.79 2.48
C LYS A 72 6.87 -22.04 1.62
N GLU A 73 6.31 -21.99 0.41
CA GLU A 73 6.36 -23.10 -0.55
C GLU A 73 7.75 -23.27 -1.19
N GLN A 74 8.58 -22.22 -1.20
CA GLN A 74 9.95 -22.23 -1.74
C GLN A 74 11.04 -22.40 -0.68
N GLY A 75 10.69 -22.43 0.61
CA GLY A 75 11.60 -22.66 1.74
C GLY A 75 11.64 -24.12 2.13
#